data_AF-A0AAF0RYS7-F1
#
_entry.id   AF-A0AAF0RYS7-F1
#
_cell.length_a   1.000
_cell.length_b   1.000
_cell.length_c   1.000
_cell.angle_alpha   90.00
_cell.angle_beta   90.00
_cell.angle_gamma   90.00
#
_symmetry.space_group_name_H-M   'P 1'
#
loop_
_entity.id
_entity.type
_entity.pdbx_description
1 polymer ?
#
loop_
_entity_poly.entity_id
_entity_poly.type
_entity_poly.pdbx_seq_one_letter_code
_entity_poly.pdbx_strand_id
1 'polypeptide(L)'
;MSLTSVPGATTIPTPSPSPIVVELSNQASTAPWWGVPVIAGIFLLAGACLGYVFNRSMDRRRNLREDQIRWHTVVRELAADIVALGDDLAWSGRVLDSLRNDDGDIDDAKLPGYSEQLKRFSEDLQSMFSKANQLNLLVGRDIGDPMFLFTYVSRDASKVPDDDEERKLIRTTHKKFKDDFIAAVRKYLELDTEQTKRAP
;
A
#
# COMPACT_ATOMS: atom_id res chain seq x y z
N MET A 1 40.07 57.47 107.83
CA MET A 1 38.79 56.77 108.01
C MET A 1 38.23 56.45 106.62
N SER A 2 37.86 55.19 106.44
CA SER A 2 37.14 54.49 105.36
C SER A 2 36.91 55.12 103.97
N LEU A 3 37.52 54.46 102.99
CA LEU A 3 37.03 53.94 101.69
C LEU A 3 35.68 54.46 101.13
N THR A 4 35.70 54.84 99.86
CA THR A 4 34.66 54.38 98.91
C THR A 4 35.28 54.17 97.52
N SER A 5 35.49 52.90 97.19
CA SER A 5 35.79 52.40 95.85
C SER A 5 34.49 52.20 95.08
N VAL A 6 34.42 52.67 93.82
CA VAL A 6 33.34 52.37 92.87
C VAL A 6 33.98 51.80 91.59
N PRO A 7 33.38 50.77 90.96
CA PRO A 7 34.11 49.70 90.27
C PRO A 7 34.38 49.94 88.78
N GLY A 8 35.29 49.11 88.26
CA GLY A 8 35.83 49.16 86.91
C GLY A 8 34.82 49.00 85.78
N ALA A 9 35.13 49.71 84.69
CA ALA A 9 34.56 49.49 83.37
C ALA A 9 34.89 48.06 82.93
N THR A 10 33.87 47.20 82.91
CA THR A 10 33.96 45.89 82.28
C THR A 10 33.80 46.10 80.78
N THR A 11 34.91 46.22 80.04
CA THR A 11 34.88 46.13 78.58
C THR A 11 34.68 44.66 78.21
N ILE A 12 33.42 44.28 77.96
CA ILE A 12 33.10 43.00 77.32
C ILE A 12 33.70 43.06 75.91
N PRO A 13 34.64 42.18 75.53
CA PRO A 13 35.07 42.11 74.14
C PRO A 13 33.88 41.62 73.31
N THR A 14 33.34 42.49 72.46
CA THR A 14 32.41 42.08 71.41
C THR A 14 33.08 40.99 70.57
N PRO A 15 32.52 39.77 70.43
CA PRO A 15 33.07 38.78 69.54
C PRO A 15 33.02 39.35 68.12
N SER A 16 34.19 39.57 67.53
CA SER A 16 34.29 39.92 66.12
C SER A 16 33.69 38.76 65.32
N PRO A 17 32.69 38.99 64.46
CA PRO A 17 32.11 37.92 63.67
C PRO A 17 33.20 37.36 62.76
N SER A 18 33.50 36.08 62.95
CA SER A 18 34.47 35.32 62.16
C SER A 18 34.14 35.47 60.67
N PRO A 19 35.08 35.90 59.80
CA PRO A 19 34.81 36.14 58.38
C PRO A 19 34.36 34.88 57.61
N ILE A 20 34.59 33.70 58.19
CA ILE A 20 34.26 32.39 57.61
C ILE A 20 32.74 32.20 57.45
N VAL A 21 31.91 32.78 58.32
CA VAL A 21 30.45 32.56 58.25
C VAL A 21 29.80 33.40 57.13
N VAL A 22 30.43 34.52 56.74
CA VAL A 22 29.93 35.42 55.69
C VAL A 22 30.21 34.87 54.29
N GLU A 23 31.28 34.10 54.10
CA GLU A 23 31.58 33.48 52.81
C GLU A 23 30.62 32.33 52.44
N LEU A 24 30.06 31.61 53.43
CA LEU A 24 29.11 30.53 53.13
C LEU A 24 27.68 31.03 52.87
N SER A 25 27.25 32.17 53.42
CA SER A 25 25.91 32.72 53.16
C SER A 25 25.77 33.45 51.82
N ASN A 26 26.90 33.87 51.21
CA ASN A 26 26.93 34.46 49.87
C ASN A 26 27.02 33.43 48.75
N GLN A 27 27.13 32.13 49.06
CA GLN A 27 26.85 31.06 48.11
C GLN A 27 25.33 30.81 48.01
N ALA A 28 24.54 31.86 47.88
CA ALA A 28 23.27 31.71 47.18
C ALA A 28 23.65 31.30 45.76
N SER A 29 23.63 29.99 45.50
CA SER A 29 23.80 29.35 44.19
C SER A 29 22.68 29.82 43.25
N THR A 30 22.72 31.10 42.94
CA THR A 30 21.85 31.77 41.99
C THR A 30 22.31 31.23 40.67
N ALA A 31 21.54 30.28 40.13
CA ALA A 31 21.81 29.71 38.83
C ALA A 31 22.09 30.87 37.86
N PRO A 32 23.13 30.80 37.02
CA PRO A 32 23.51 31.92 36.18
C PRO A 32 22.31 32.39 35.36
N TRP A 33 22.09 33.70 35.25
CA TRP A 33 20.91 34.28 34.56
C TRP A 33 20.80 33.85 33.09
N TRP A 34 21.90 33.40 32.49
CA TRP A 34 21.98 32.82 31.15
C TRP A 34 21.60 31.33 31.09
N GLY A 35 21.50 30.63 32.22
CA GLY A 35 21.20 29.20 32.27
C GLY A 35 19.78 28.87 31.78
N VAL A 36 18.79 29.67 32.18
CA VAL A 36 17.39 29.50 31.77
C VAL A 36 17.20 29.59 30.24
N PRO A 37 17.68 30.63 29.53
CA PRO A 37 17.53 30.71 28.08
C PRO A 37 18.33 29.64 27.32
N VAL A 38 19.49 29.20 27.82
CA VAL A 38 20.24 28.09 27.20
C VAL A 38 19.45 26.78 27.30
N ILE A 39 18.90 26.47 28.48
CA ILE A 39 18.05 25.29 28.68
C ILE A 39 16.80 25.39 27.79
N ALA A 40 16.14 26.54 27.75
CA ALA A 40 14.99 26.77 26.89
C ALA A 40 15.30 26.56 25.40
N GLY A 41 16.45 27.05 24.93
CA GLY A 41 16.92 26.85 23.55
C GLY A 41 17.19 25.38 23.21
N ILE A 42 17.79 24.62 24.14
CA ILE A 42 18.00 23.17 23.98
C ILE A 42 16.67 22.43 23.92
N PHE A 43 15.71 22.75 24.80
CA PHE A 43 14.38 22.14 24.75
C PHE A 43 13.64 22.47 23.46
N LEU A 44 13.80 23.68 22.92
CA LEU A 44 13.20 24.07 21.66
C LEU A 44 13.81 23.30 20.48
N LEU A 45 15.13 23.17 20.43
CA LEU A 45 15.83 22.35 19.43
C LEU A 45 15.45 20.88 19.56
N ALA A 46 15.39 20.34 20.78
CA ALA A 46 14.98 18.96 21.04
C ALA A 46 13.53 18.72 20.61
N GLY A 47 12.62 19.65 20.92
CA GLY A 47 11.22 19.60 20.48
C GLY A 47 11.07 19.66 18.96
N ALA A 48 11.84 20.53 18.30
CA ALA A 48 11.87 20.61 16.84
C ALA A 48 12.43 19.33 16.20
N CYS A 49 13.48 18.75 16.78
CA CYS A 49 14.08 17.51 16.32
C CYS A 49 13.12 16.32 16.52
N LEU A 50 12.46 16.23 17.67
CA LEU A 50 11.40 15.24 17.91
C LEU A 50 10.28 15.41 16.89
N GLY A 51 9.76 16.63 16.71
CA GLY A 51 8.69 16.91 15.75
C GLY A 51 9.06 16.48 14.33
N TYR A 52 10.29 16.75 13.91
CA TYR A 52 10.81 16.30 12.62
C TYR A 52 10.84 14.76 12.51
N VAL A 53 11.36 14.06 13.52
CA VAL A 53 11.42 12.58 13.51
C VAL A 53 10.03 11.96 13.50
N PHE A 54 9.09 12.50 14.29
CA PHE A 54 7.70 12.03 14.33
C PHE A 54 7.00 12.23 12.99
N ASN A 55 7.11 13.42 12.39
CA ASN A 55 6.57 13.68 11.05
C ASN A 55 7.19 12.73 10.01
N ARG A 56 8.52 12.60 10.02
CA ARG A 56 9.23 11.71 9.08
C ARG A 56 8.78 10.25 9.22
N SER A 57 8.53 9.80 10.44
CA SER A 57 8.03 8.45 10.74
C SER A 57 6.59 8.25 10.27
N MET A 58 5.72 9.24 10.51
CA MET A 58 4.34 9.22 10.01
C MET A 58 4.30 9.19 8.49
N ASP A 59 5.10 10.02 7.82
CA ASP A 59 5.19 10.05 6.37
C ASP A 59 5.66 8.71 5.81
N ARG A 60 6.68 8.08 6.43
CA ARG A 60 7.13 6.73 6.01
C ARG A 60 6.01 5.70 6.15
N ARG A 61 5.28 5.71 7.26
CA ARG A 61 4.15 4.77 7.48
C ARG A 61 3.02 5.02 6.49
N ARG A 62 2.74 6.29 6.18
CA ARG A 62 1.73 6.67 5.19
C ARG A 62 2.13 6.19 3.81
N ASN A 63 3.36 6.45 3.38
CA ASN A 63 3.86 6.00 2.08
C ASN A 63 3.78 4.48 1.94
N LEU A 64 4.18 3.72 2.96
CA LEU A 64 4.06 2.26 2.94
C LEU A 64 2.60 1.78 2.77
N ARG A 65 1.64 2.46 3.41
CA ARG A 65 0.21 2.13 3.24
C ARG A 65 -0.30 2.49 1.85
N GLU A 66 0.06 3.68 1.34
CA GLU A 66 -0.33 4.12 0.01
C GLU A 66 0.26 3.22 -1.08
N ASP A 67 1.50 2.76 -0.91
CA ASP A 67 2.15 1.79 -1.81
C ASP A 67 1.41 0.44 -1.82
N GLN A 68 1.01 -0.07 -0.65
CA GLN A 68 0.21 -1.30 -0.56
C GLN A 68 -1.17 -1.15 -1.21
N ILE A 69 -1.86 -0.02 -1.00
CA ILE A 69 -3.16 0.24 -1.63
C ILE A 69 -3.01 0.34 -3.15
N ARG A 70 -1.98 1.07 -3.61
CA ARG A 70 -1.68 1.20 -5.04
C ARG A 70 -1.37 -0.18 -5.65
N TRP A 71 -0.62 -1.01 -4.94
CA TRP A 71 -0.33 -2.39 -5.36
C TRP A 71 -1.60 -3.22 -5.55
N HIS A 72 -2.49 -3.24 -4.55
CA HIS A 72 -3.76 -3.98 -4.64
C HIS A 72 -4.65 -3.47 -5.78
N THR A 73 -4.63 -2.15 -6.01
CA THR A 73 -5.39 -1.52 -7.09
C THR A 73 -4.90 -1.99 -8.46
N VAL A 74 -3.58 -1.99 -8.69
CA VAL A 74 -2.98 -2.45 -9.96
C VAL A 74 -3.30 -3.92 -10.23
N VAL A 75 -3.15 -4.78 -9.22
CA VAL A 75 -3.46 -6.21 -9.36
C VAL A 75 -4.93 -6.44 -9.71
N ARG A 76 -5.85 -5.72 -9.02
CA ARG A 76 -7.28 -5.80 -9.28
C ARG A 76 -7.65 -5.31 -10.68
N GLU A 77 -7.06 -4.21 -11.13
CA GLU A 77 -7.32 -3.62 -12.45
C GLU A 77 -6.83 -4.54 -13.57
N LEU A 78 -5.59 -5.04 -13.47
CA LEU A 78 -5.06 -6.01 -14.44
C LEU A 78 -5.89 -7.28 -14.50
N ALA A 79 -6.30 -7.83 -13.35
CA ALA A 79 -7.15 -9.02 -13.31
C ALA A 79 -8.53 -8.77 -13.95
N ALA A 80 -9.15 -7.63 -13.64
CA ALA A 80 -10.44 -7.25 -14.23
C ALA A 80 -10.34 -7.09 -15.75
N ASP A 81 -9.28 -6.45 -16.24
CA ASP A 81 -9.04 -6.28 -17.67
C ASP A 81 -8.82 -7.61 -18.39
N ILE A 82 -8.06 -8.54 -17.80
CA ILE A 82 -7.85 -9.88 -18.36
C ILE A 82 -9.18 -10.61 -18.48
N VAL A 83 -10.02 -10.56 -17.44
CA VAL A 83 -11.36 -11.17 -17.48
C VAL A 83 -12.23 -10.55 -18.57
N ALA A 84 -12.26 -9.22 -18.66
CA ALA A 84 -13.05 -8.51 -19.67
C ALA A 84 -12.59 -8.87 -21.09
N LEU A 85 -11.28 -8.88 -21.34
CA LEU A 85 -10.70 -9.26 -22.63
C LEU A 85 -10.97 -10.73 -22.96
N GLY A 86 -10.91 -11.65 -21.99
CA GLY A 86 -11.24 -13.05 -22.22
C GLY A 86 -12.69 -13.27 -22.62
N ASP A 87 -13.63 -12.54 -22.01
CA ASP A 87 -15.05 -12.56 -22.40
C ASP A 87 -15.27 -11.98 -23.80
N ASP A 88 -14.62 -10.85 -24.12
CA ASP A 88 -14.72 -10.20 -25.42
C ASP A 88 -14.08 -11.02 -26.54
N LEU A 89 -12.98 -11.71 -26.23
CA LEU A 89 -12.32 -12.65 -27.12
C LEU A 89 -13.21 -13.84 -27.48
N ALA A 90 -13.86 -14.41 -26.46
CA ALA A 90 -14.83 -15.49 -26.67
C ALA A 90 -16.03 -15.01 -27.50
N TRP A 91 -16.43 -13.74 -27.37
CA TRP A 91 -17.50 -13.14 -28.16
C TRP A 91 -17.08 -12.87 -29.60
N SER A 92 -15.94 -12.23 -29.82
CA SER A 92 -15.41 -11.90 -31.14
C SER A 92 -15.10 -13.14 -31.98
N GLY A 93 -14.65 -14.24 -31.36
CA GLY A 93 -14.53 -15.53 -32.03
C GLY A 93 -15.84 -16.05 -32.61
N ARG A 94 -16.95 -15.88 -31.87
CA ARG A 94 -18.29 -16.26 -32.37
C ARG A 94 -18.74 -15.39 -33.53
N VAL A 95 -18.42 -14.09 -33.48
CA VAL A 95 -18.74 -13.18 -34.58
C VAL A 95 -17.95 -13.58 -35.82
N LEU A 96 -16.66 -13.91 -35.68
CA LEU A 96 -15.84 -14.40 -36.79
C LEU A 96 -16.41 -15.67 -37.43
N ASP A 97 -16.81 -16.64 -36.62
CA ASP A 97 -17.41 -17.88 -37.14
C ASP A 97 -18.77 -17.61 -37.81
N SER A 98 -19.58 -16.68 -37.29
CA SER A 98 -20.87 -16.30 -37.92
C SER A 98 -20.73 -15.61 -39.28
N LEU A 99 -19.56 -15.03 -39.58
CA LEU A 99 -19.26 -14.42 -40.87
C LEU A 99 -18.75 -15.43 -41.89
N ARG A 100 -18.41 -16.64 -41.45
CA ARG A 100 -17.97 -17.74 -42.29
C ARG A 100 -19.18 -18.52 -42.82
N ASN A 101 -19.06 -19.04 -44.03
CA ASN A 101 -20.06 -19.91 -44.63
C ASN A 101 -19.89 -21.37 -44.16
N ASP A 102 -20.88 -22.23 -44.44
CA ASP A 102 -20.88 -23.65 -44.07
C ASP A 102 -19.69 -24.43 -44.65
N ASP A 103 -19.15 -23.99 -45.80
CA ASP A 103 -17.96 -24.55 -46.44
C ASP A 103 -16.64 -24.04 -45.86
N GLY A 104 -16.70 -23.13 -44.89
CA GLY A 104 -15.54 -22.50 -44.27
C GLY A 104 -15.00 -21.29 -45.04
N ASP A 105 -15.60 -20.91 -46.18
CA ASP A 105 -15.19 -19.76 -46.98
C ASP A 105 -15.89 -18.47 -46.52
N ILE A 106 -15.40 -17.32 -46.99
CA ILE A 106 -15.93 -16.01 -46.66
C ILE A 106 -16.29 -15.28 -47.96
N ASP A 107 -17.57 -14.94 -48.11
CA ASP A 107 -18.04 -14.16 -49.27
C ASP A 107 -17.32 -12.81 -49.36
N ASP A 108 -17.03 -12.35 -50.59
CA ASP A 108 -16.45 -11.02 -50.84
C ASP A 108 -17.26 -9.88 -50.17
N ALA A 109 -18.57 -10.05 -50.05
CA ALA A 109 -19.46 -9.10 -49.37
C ALA A 109 -19.27 -9.04 -47.84
N LYS A 110 -18.85 -10.14 -47.22
CA LYS A 110 -18.59 -10.26 -45.77
C LYS A 110 -17.12 -10.00 -45.42
N LEU A 111 -16.22 -10.10 -46.40
CA LEU A 111 -14.78 -9.95 -46.26
C LEU A 111 -14.35 -8.67 -45.50
N PRO A 112 -14.93 -7.49 -45.77
CA PRO A 112 -14.57 -6.29 -45.01
C PRO A 112 -14.88 -6.42 -43.52
N GLY A 113 -16.08 -6.91 -43.16
CA GLY A 113 -16.48 -7.11 -41.77
C GLY A 113 -15.66 -8.19 -41.06
N TYR A 114 -15.35 -9.29 -41.76
CA TYR A 114 -14.48 -10.34 -41.24
C TYR A 114 -13.07 -9.81 -40.93
N SER A 115 -12.50 -9.04 -41.86
CA SER A 115 -11.15 -8.48 -41.69
C SER A 115 -11.06 -7.52 -40.50
N GLU A 116 -12.08 -6.67 -40.29
CA GLU A 116 -12.14 -5.77 -39.14
C GLU A 116 -12.27 -6.53 -37.83
N GLN A 117 -13.16 -7.53 -37.80
CA GLN A 117 -13.37 -8.35 -36.61
C GLN A 117 -12.12 -9.18 -36.27
N LEU A 118 -11.41 -9.70 -37.26
CA LEU A 118 -10.19 -10.47 -37.07
C LEU A 118 -9.06 -9.60 -36.51
N LYS A 119 -8.99 -8.34 -36.97
CA LYS A 119 -8.06 -7.36 -36.43
C LYS A 119 -8.35 -7.09 -34.95
N ARG A 120 -9.61 -6.82 -34.59
CA ARG A 120 -10.01 -6.62 -33.18
C ARG A 120 -9.67 -7.84 -32.33
N PHE A 121 -10.03 -9.04 -32.79
CA PHE A 121 -9.71 -10.30 -32.13
C PHE A 121 -8.20 -10.46 -31.87
N SER A 122 -7.36 -10.13 -32.86
CA SER A 122 -5.91 -10.14 -32.71
C SER A 122 -5.41 -9.12 -31.69
N GLU A 123 -5.95 -7.90 -31.70
CA GLU A 123 -5.60 -6.84 -30.75
C GLU A 123 -5.98 -7.23 -29.31
N ASP A 124 -7.17 -7.82 -29.12
CA ASP A 124 -7.65 -8.28 -27.81
C ASP A 124 -6.82 -9.45 -27.28
N LEU A 125 -6.47 -10.42 -28.14
CA LEU A 125 -5.54 -11.50 -27.77
C LEU A 125 -4.21 -10.93 -27.27
N GLN A 126 -3.61 -10.03 -28.04
CA GLN A 126 -2.31 -9.48 -27.71
C GLN A 126 -2.37 -8.65 -26.43
N SER A 127 -3.43 -7.87 -26.25
CA SER A 127 -3.70 -7.10 -25.04
C SER A 127 -3.85 -8.01 -23.83
N MET A 128 -4.61 -9.10 -23.95
CA MET A 128 -4.82 -10.07 -22.89
C MET A 128 -3.51 -10.74 -22.47
N PHE A 129 -2.70 -11.23 -23.41
CA PHE A 129 -1.39 -11.82 -23.10
C PHE A 129 -0.42 -10.82 -22.49
N SER A 130 -0.42 -9.57 -22.97
CA SER A 130 0.42 -8.50 -22.41
C SER A 130 0.06 -8.22 -20.95
N LYS A 131 -1.23 -8.07 -20.64
CA LYS A 131 -1.72 -7.85 -19.27
C LYS A 131 -1.52 -9.07 -18.37
N ALA A 132 -1.73 -10.27 -18.90
CA ALA A 132 -1.45 -11.52 -18.20
C ALA A 132 0.04 -11.63 -17.83
N ASN A 133 0.94 -11.26 -18.74
CA ASN A 133 2.37 -11.25 -18.45
C ASN A 133 2.73 -10.19 -17.39
N GLN A 134 2.13 -8.99 -17.47
CA GLN A 134 2.31 -7.96 -16.44
C GLN A 134 1.84 -8.45 -15.07
N LEU A 135 0.66 -9.07 -14.99
CA LEU A 135 0.13 -9.62 -13.75
C LEU A 135 1.03 -10.75 -13.20
N ASN A 136 1.52 -11.63 -14.07
CA ASN A 136 2.42 -12.72 -13.68
C ASN A 136 3.75 -12.21 -13.10
N LEU A 137 4.31 -11.12 -13.64
CA LEU A 137 5.50 -10.48 -13.09
C LEU A 137 5.28 -9.90 -11.70
N LEU A 138 4.05 -9.47 -11.40
CA LEU A 138 3.71 -8.84 -10.13
C LEU A 138 3.40 -9.88 -9.05
N VAL A 139 2.64 -10.92 -9.41
CA VAL A 139 2.00 -11.80 -8.43
C VAL A 139 2.59 -13.23 -8.41
N GLY A 140 3.40 -13.58 -9.41
CA GLY A 140 4.04 -14.88 -9.48
C GLY A 140 3.04 -16.04 -9.61
N ARG A 141 3.41 -17.21 -9.06
CA ARG A 141 2.73 -18.48 -9.33
C ARG A 141 1.33 -18.60 -8.74
N ASP A 142 1.03 -17.86 -7.67
CA ASP A 142 -0.24 -17.99 -6.93
C ASP A 142 -1.46 -17.57 -7.76
N ILE A 143 -1.28 -16.65 -8.71
CA ILE A 143 -2.30 -16.25 -9.68
C ILE A 143 -1.96 -16.74 -11.09
N GLY A 144 -0.68 -16.97 -11.39
CA GLY A 144 -0.20 -17.32 -12.73
C GLY A 144 -0.92 -18.54 -13.33
N ASP A 145 -0.98 -19.68 -12.62
CA ASP A 145 -1.56 -20.91 -13.15
C ASP A 145 -3.04 -20.76 -13.58
N PRO A 146 -3.97 -20.28 -12.73
CA PRO A 146 -5.36 -20.11 -13.13
C PRO A 146 -5.54 -19.01 -14.18
N MET A 147 -4.73 -17.95 -14.15
CA MET A 147 -4.71 -16.93 -15.20
C MET A 147 -4.33 -17.53 -16.55
N PHE A 148 -3.24 -18.31 -16.63
CA PHE A 148 -2.80 -18.95 -17.87
C PHE A 148 -3.85 -19.91 -18.43
N LEU A 149 -4.49 -20.71 -17.57
CA LEU A 149 -5.56 -21.62 -17.98
C LEU A 149 -6.77 -20.86 -18.52
N PHE A 150 -7.17 -19.78 -17.86
CA PHE A 150 -8.24 -18.91 -18.35
C PHE A 150 -7.89 -18.30 -19.72
N THR A 151 -6.74 -17.65 -19.85
CA THR A 151 -6.25 -17.07 -21.11
C THR A 151 -6.20 -18.08 -22.26
N TYR A 152 -5.73 -19.31 -21.97
CA TYR A 152 -5.67 -20.39 -22.96
C TYR A 152 -7.06 -20.83 -23.41
N VAL A 153 -7.98 -21.02 -22.46
CA VAL A 153 -9.34 -21.46 -22.75
C VAL A 153 -10.17 -20.36 -23.41
N SER A 154 -9.94 -19.08 -23.13
CA SER A 154 -10.57 -17.97 -23.87
C SER A 154 -10.18 -17.98 -25.35
N ARG A 155 -8.91 -18.29 -25.65
CA ARG A 155 -8.43 -18.46 -27.04
C ARG A 155 -9.01 -19.69 -27.71
N ASP A 156 -9.23 -20.78 -26.99
CA ASP A 156 -9.80 -21.99 -27.59
C ASP A 156 -11.33 -21.85 -27.74
N ALA A 157 -12.01 -21.23 -26.78
CA ALA A 157 -13.44 -20.90 -26.85
C ALA A 157 -13.81 -20.01 -28.05
N SER A 158 -12.85 -19.30 -28.62
CA SER A 158 -13.06 -18.48 -29.81
C SER A 158 -13.00 -19.27 -31.13
N LYS A 159 -12.58 -20.55 -31.11
CA LYS A 159 -12.33 -21.36 -32.33
C LYS A 159 -13.35 -22.49 -32.54
N VAL A 160 -14.31 -22.63 -31.62
CA VAL A 160 -15.14 -23.83 -31.53
C VAL A 160 -16.38 -23.66 -32.40
N PRO A 161 -16.60 -24.55 -33.39
CA PRO A 161 -17.80 -24.57 -34.21
C PRO A 161 -19.06 -24.81 -33.38
N ASP A 162 -20.23 -24.59 -33.98
CA ASP A 162 -21.53 -24.66 -33.32
C ASP A 162 -22.04 -26.10 -33.03
N ASP A 163 -21.17 -27.04 -32.64
CA ASP A 163 -21.58 -28.35 -32.11
C ASP A 163 -22.02 -28.22 -30.64
N ASP A 164 -23.19 -28.76 -30.31
CA ASP A 164 -23.86 -28.58 -29.02
C ASP A 164 -23.06 -29.14 -27.84
N GLU A 165 -22.34 -30.26 -28.02
CA GLU A 165 -21.59 -30.91 -26.94
C GLU A 165 -20.23 -30.23 -26.68
N GLU A 166 -19.45 -29.98 -27.73
CA GLU A 166 -18.13 -29.34 -27.61
C GLU A 166 -18.26 -27.88 -27.13
N ARG A 167 -19.28 -27.17 -27.62
CA ARG A 167 -19.58 -25.80 -27.20
C ARG A 167 -20.01 -25.71 -25.74
N LYS A 168 -20.83 -26.66 -25.26
CA LYS A 168 -21.19 -26.73 -23.84
C LYS A 168 -19.96 -27.00 -22.99
N LEU A 169 -19.14 -27.97 -23.36
CA LEU A 169 -17.92 -28.30 -22.62
C LEU A 169 -17.01 -27.09 -22.49
N ILE A 170 -16.77 -26.37 -23.58
CA ILE A 170 -15.83 -25.24 -23.58
C ILE A 170 -16.40 -24.02 -22.87
N ARG A 171 -17.71 -23.76 -22.97
CA ARG A 171 -18.36 -22.72 -22.15
C ARG A 171 -18.25 -23.01 -20.66
N THR A 172 -18.50 -24.26 -20.27
CA THR A 172 -18.43 -24.68 -18.87
C THR A 172 -17.00 -24.61 -18.36
N THR A 173 -16.03 -24.99 -19.20
CA THR A 173 -14.59 -24.95 -18.91
C THR A 173 -14.08 -23.51 -18.82
N HIS A 174 -14.47 -22.64 -19.75
CA HIS A 174 -14.16 -21.21 -19.72
C HIS A 174 -14.68 -20.54 -18.46
N LYS A 175 -15.96 -20.80 -18.12
CA LYS A 175 -16.56 -20.30 -16.89
C LYS A 175 -15.81 -20.79 -15.65
N LYS A 176 -15.51 -22.10 -15.58
CA LYS A 176 -14.76 -22.68 -14.46
C LYS A 176 -13.41 -21.99 -14.27
N PHE A 177 -12.60 -21.86 -15.33
CA PHE A 177 -11.28 -21.24 -15.20
C PHE A 177 -11.33 -19.74 -14.92
N LYS A 178 -12.35 -19.05 -15.44
CA LYS A 178 -12.64 -17.67 -15.06
C LYS A 178 -12.91 -17.55 -13.56
N ASP A 179 -13.79 -18.41 -13.03
CA ASP A 179 -14.15 -18.42 -11.62
C ASP A 179 -12.94 -18.77 -10.74
N ASP A 180 -12.12 -19.76 -11.14
CA ASP A 180 -10.88 -20.15 -10.47
C ASP A 180 -9.85 -18.99 -10.45
N PHE A 181 -9.71 -18.26 -11.56
CA PHE A 181 -8.85 -17.08 -11.64
C PHE A 181 -9.33 -15.94 -10.73
N ILE A 182 -10.63 -15.63 -10.76
CA ILE A 182 -11.23 -14.61 -9.88
C ILE A 182 -11.04 -15.00 -8.41
N ALA A 183 -11.23 -16.29 -8.06
CA ALA A 183 -11.02 -16.79 -6.71
C ALA A 183 -9.55 -16.66 -6.28
N ALA A 184 -8.59 -17.00 -7.15
CA ALA A 184 -7.17 -16.83 -6.87
C ALA A 184 -6.80 -15.36 -6.62
N VAL A 185 -7.33 -14.43 -7.44
CA VAL A 185 -7.14 -12.99 -7.26
C VAL A 185 -7.73 -12.51 -5.93
N ARG A 186 -8.95 -12.95 -5.58
CA ARG A 186 -9.59 -12.59 -4.30
C ARG A 186 -8.81 -13.09 -3.10
N LYS A 187 -8.32 -14.34 -3.16
CA LYS A 187 -7.49 -14.94 -2.12
C LYS A 187 -6.18 -14.17 -1.95
N TYR A 188 -5.51 -13.82 -3.04
CA TYR A 188 -4.27 -13.05 -3.02
C TYR A 188 -4.47 -11.65 -2.42
N LEU A 189 -5.59 -11.00 -2.73
CA LEU A 189 -5.94 -9.68 -2.19
C LEU A 189 -6.54 -9.74 -0.77
N GLU A 190 -6.57 -10.91 -0.13
CA GLU A 190 -7.16 -11.14 1.21
C GLU A 190 -8.61 -10.67 1.33
N LEU A 191 -9.37 -10.67 0.23
CA LEU A 191 -10.74 -10.18 0.19
C LEU A 191 -11.74 -11.14 0.83
N ASP A 192 -11.40 -12.44 0.91
CA ASP A 192 -12.29 -13.47 1.48
C ASP A 192 -12.15 -13.63 3.00
N THR A 193 -11.13 -13.03 3.63
CA THR A 193 -10.88 -13.12 5.09
C THR A 193 -11.73 -12.19 5.95
N GLU A 194 -12.33 -11.14 5.37
CA GLU A 194 -13.10 -10.13 6.11
C GLU A 194 -14.57 -10.51 6.40
N GLN A 195 -15.13 -11.52 5.74
CA GLN A 195 -16.52 -11.94 6.00
C GLN A 195 -16.69 -12.68 7.33
N THR A 196 -15.62 -13.20 7.92
CA THR A 196 -15.67 -13.96 9.19
C THR A 196 -15.56 -13.11 10.46
N LYS A 197 -15.29 -11.80 10.36
CA LYS A 197 -15.15 -10.89 11.53
C LYS A 197 -16.29 -9.89 11.70
N ARG A 198 -17.27 -9.87 10.79
CA ARG A 198 -18.48 -9.05 10.90
C ARG A 198 -19.74 -9.93 10.88
N ALA A 199 -19.82 -10.86 11.83
CA ALA A 199 -21.11 -11.36 12.30
C ALA A 199 -21.36 -10.71 13.67
N PRO A 200 -22.56 -10.12 13.90
CA PRO A 200 -22.91 -9.51 15.19
C PRO A 200 -22.94 -10.51 16.34
#